data_AF-A0A352CRF9-F1
#
_entry.id   AF-A0A352CRF9-F1
#
_cell.length_a   1.000
_cell.length_b   1.000
_cell.length_c   1.000
_cell.angle_alpha   90.00
_cell.angle_beta   90.00
_cell.angle_gamma   90.00
#
_symmetry.space_group_name_H-M   'P 1'
#
loop_
_entity.id
_entity.type
_entity.pdbx_description
1 polymer ?
#
loop_
_entity_poly.entity_id
_entity_poly.type
_entity_poly.pdbx_seq_one_letter_code
_entity_poly.pdbx_strand_id
1 'polypeptide(L)'
;MGDPDTFTSFLRWGVKNYPAERSILVMWDHGGTAADGICYDENFGYDCLSREELKAAFEAASLPKKFDFILFDACYMSSLETAVLAQPYAHYMTASQKIVPGGGLDYRTLAEAFADTDSETLGRILCDSFVEKCRQAGREQEAQLSFFDLAGTDRVVQLLNLFSFNLLVRNTVVGNTFRLFNAALDAIVEHGKENVNVIDLAKFMEGISLSPELNYGKEILRAEKKLILYQVKDVNGLPTRNIRSLKPGDRVSTYMSFDEAGKVLARQEEFVIGEDGGTLSMVPLEEGVYRYQFVVTDIVGNTFHSDYCFFEVKGEGDARSFEIKEIAKTE
;
A
#
# COMPACT_ATOMS: atom_id res chain seq x y z
N MET A 1 -3.60 23.10 3.95
CA MET A 1 -4.78 22.57 3.23
C MET A 1 -5.49 21.46 4.03
N GLY A 2 -5.11 21.21 5.30
CA GLY A 2 -5.57 20.07 6.10
C GLY A 2 -7.09 20.01 6.38
N ASP A 3 -7.80 21.13 6.27
CA ASP A 3 -9.25 21.19 6.50
C ASP A 3 -10.07 20.74 5.26
N PRO A 4 -10.94 19.71 5.36
CA PRO A 4 -11.77 19.23 4.25
C PRO A 4 -12.73 20.26 3.67
N ASP A 5 -13.23 21.22 4.46
CA ASP A 5 -14.12 22.28 3.99
C ASP A 5 -13.37 23.30 3.14
N THR A 6 -12.11 23.58 3.49
CA THR A 6 -11.21 24.41 2.68
C THR A 6 -10.92 23.74 1.34
N PHE A 7 -10.61 22.44 1.34
CA PHE A 7 -10.39 21.68 0.11
C PHE A 7 -11.64 21.62 -0.77
N THR A 8 -12.81 21.32 -0.19
CA THR A 8 -14.11 21.35 -0.88
C THR A 8 -14.37 22.70 -1.54
N SER A 9 -14.10 23.78 -0.82
CA SER A 9 -14.28 25.14 -1.30
C SER A 9 -13.33 25.47 -2.45
N PHE A 10 -12.07 25.03 -2.37
CA PHE A 10 -11.08 25.17 -3.44
C PHE A 10 -11.51 24.45 -4.72
N LEU A 11 -11.93 23.19 -4.61
CA LEU A 11 -12.42 22.40 -5.73
C LEU A 11 -13.59 23.07 -6.44
N ARG A 12 -14.61 23.51 -5.67
CA ARG A 12 -15.79 24.21 -6.20
C ARG A 12 -15.42 25.55 -6.85
N TRP A 13 -14.54 26.31 -6.21
CA TRP A 13 -14.09 27.59 -6.74
C TRP A 13 -13.38 27.42 -8.08
N GLY A 14 -12.47 26.44 -8.20
CA GLY A 14 -11.73 26.18 -9.43
C GLY A 14 -12.65 25.85 -10.60
N VAL A 15 -13.52 24.84 -10.45
CA VAL A 15 -14.41 24.41 -11.54
C VAL A 15 -15.48 25.44 -11.90
N LYS A 16 -15.91 26.26 -10.94
CA LYS A 16 -16.91 27.31 -11.18
C LYS A 16 -16.33 28.51 -11.94
N ASN A 17 -15.12 28.95 -11.58
CA ASN A 17 -14.53 30.16 -12.15
C ASN A 17 -13.71 29.87 -13.42
N TYR A 18 -13.21 28.65 -13.58
CA TYR A 18 -12.36 28.25 -14.69
C TYR A 18 -12.87 26.95 -15.34
N PRO A 19 -14.08 26.96 -15.94
CA PRO A 19 -14.58 25.80 -16.67
C PRO A 19 -13.66 25.53 -17.87
N ALA A 20 -13.15 24.30 -17.96
CA ALA A 20 -12.25 23.87 -19.03
C ALA A 20 -12.70 22.52 -19.58
N GLU A 21 -12.35 22.20 -20.83
CA GLU A 21 -12.60 20.87 -21.42
C GLU A 21 -11.75 19.79 -20.74
N ARG A 22 -10.52 20.15 -20.37
CA ARG A 22 -9.61 19.31 -19.60
C ARG A 22 -9.14 20.01 -18.34
N SER A 23 -9.01 19.27 -17.24
CA SER A 23 -8.60 19.81 -15.94
C SER A 23 -7.70 18.83 -15.19
N ILE A 24 -6.65 19.37 -14.59
CA ILE A 24 -5.73 18.65 -13.71
C ILE A 24 -5.88 19.22 -12.30
N LEU A 25 -5.92 18.33 -11.32
CA LEU A 25 -5.75 18.68 -9.92
C LEU A 25 -4.35 18.24 -9.47
N VAL A 26 -3.60 19.15 -8.86
CA VAL A 26 -2.32 18.82 -8.23
C VAL A 26 -2.49 18.85 -6.72
N MET A 27 -2.19 17.71 -6.09
CA MET A 27 -2.13 17.54 -4.66
C MET A 27 -0.65 17.61 -4.26
N TRP A 28 -0.21 18.79 -3.82
CA TRP A 28 1.17 19.05 -3.44
C TRP A 28 1.25 19.31 -1.94
N ASP A 29 2.09 18.52 -1.26
CA ASP A 29 2.83 18.78 -0.02
C ASP A 29 3.40 17.43 0.48
N HIS A 30 3.76 17.32 1.75
CA HIS A 30 3.88 16.07 2.48
C HIS A 30 2.69 15.13 2.23
N GLY A 31 3.03 13.85 2.15
CA GLY A 31 2.09 12.74 2.12
C GLY A 31 2.68 11.55 2.85
N GLY A 32 1.88 10.52 3.03
CA GLY A 32 2.31 9.27 3.61
C GLY A 32 1.61 8.08 2.98
N THR A 33 1.69 6.95 3.67
CA THR A 33 1.04 5.71 3.25
C THR A 33 -0.48 5.81 3.37
N ALA A 34 -1.20 4.73 3.04
CA ALA A 34 -2.67 4.69 3.18
C ALA A 34 -3.19 4.91 4.62
N ALA A 35 -2.32 4.83 5.64
CA ALA A 35 -2.65 5.13 7.03
C ALA A 35 -2.44 6.62 7.40
N ASP A 36 -1.81 7.39 6.53
CA ASP A 36 -1.45 8.79 6.73
C ASP A 36 -2.34 9.71 5.86
N GLY A 37 -2.17 11.02 5.99
CA GLY A 37 -2.84 12.01 5.16
C GLY A 37 -1.96 12.59 4.06
N ILE A 38 -2.47 13.60 3.37
CA ILE A 38 -1.76 14.40 2.36
C ILE A 38 -2.01 15.91 2.60
N CYS A 39 -1.14 16.75 2.04
CA CYS A 39 -1.31 18.20 2.04
C CYS A 39 -1.34 18.79 3.45
N TYR A 40 -0.33 18.40 4.25
CA TYR A 40 -0.11 18.86 5.61
C TYR A 40 -0.07 20.39 5.69
N ASP A 41 -0.59 20.94 6.77
CA ASP A 41 -0.70 22.37 7.00
C ASP A 41 0.14 22.77 8.20
N GLU A 42 1.36 23.21 7.94
CA GLU A 42 2.31 23.54 8.99
C GLU A 42 1.92 24.78 9.80
N ASN A 43 0.98 25.59 9.27
CA ASN A 43 0.47 26.76 9.96
C ASN A 43 -0.68 26.43 10.92
N PHE A 44 -1.31 25.26 10.79
CA PHE A 44 -2.48 24.87 11.57
C PHE A 44 -2.25 23.54 12.30
N GLY A 45 -1.15 23.46 13.05
CA GLY A 45 -0.86 22.30 13.89
C GLY A 45 -0.43 21.06 13.13
N TYR A 46 0.04 21.21 11.90
CA TYR A 46 0.44 20.11 11.01
C TYR A 46 -0.75 19.20 10.66
N ASP A 47 -1.94 19.78 10.57
CA ASP A 47 -3.17 19.10 10.16
C ASP A 47 -3.09 18.67 8.69
N CYS A 48 -3.74 17.58 8.32
CA CYS A 48 -3.63 17.02 6.97
C CYS A 48 -4.97 16.45 6.51
N LEU A 49 -5.16 16.35 5.18
CA LEU A 49 -6.33 15.70 4.64
C LEU A 49 -6.15 14.19 4.77
N SER A 50 -6.86 13.57 5.71
CA SER A 50 -7.00 12.11 5.78
C SER A 50 -7.76 11.57 4.56
N ARG A 51 -7.69 10.26 4.33
CA ARG A 51 -8.43 9.62 3.25
C ARG A 51 -9.94 9.82 3.38
N GLU A 52 -10.47 9.72 4.60
CA GLU A 52 -11.88 9.89 4.90
C GLU A 52 -12.31 11.34 4.63
N GLU A 53 -11.48 12.31 4.97
CA GLU A 53 -11.69 13.74 4.68
C GLU A 53 -11.60 14.04 3.19
N LEU A 54 -10.61 13.49 2.47
CA LEU A 54 -10.53 13.60 1.00
C LEU A 54 -11.80 13.06 0.34
N LYS A 55 -12.23 11.86 0.73
CA LYS A 55 -13.45 11.24 0.20
C LYS A 55 -14.66 12.14 0.47
N ALA A 56 -14.85 12.57 1.71
CA ALA A 56 -15.95 13.45 2.08
C ALA A 56 -15.92 14.78 1.33
N ALA A 57 -14.74 15.37 1.17
CA ALA A 57 -14.55 16.64 0.47
C ALA A 57 -14.83 16.54 -1.04
N PHE A 58 -14.37 15.48 -1.70
CA PHE A 58 -14.70 15.24 -3.11
C PHE A 58 -16.20 14.98 -3.32
N GLU A 59 -16.84 14.18 -2.45
CA GLU A 59 -18.29 13.95 -2.48
C GLU A 59 -19.06 15.27 -2.28
N ALA A 60 -18.68 16.04 -1.27
CA ALA A 60 -19.27 17.34 -0.98
C ALA A 60 -19.06 18.33 -2.13
N ALA A 61 -17.90 18.35 -2.76
CA ALA A 61 -17.61 19.23 -3.89
C ALA A 61 -18.60 19.03 -5.04
N SER A 62 -19.11 17.80 -5.23
CA SER A 62 -20.12 17.44 -6.24
C SER A 62 -19.71 17.95 -7.62
N LEU A 63 -18.50 17.56 -8.03
CA LEU A 63 -17.88 18.03 -9.27
C LEU A 63 -18.72 17.64 -10.50
N PRO A 64 -18.87 18.54 -11.49
CA PRO A 64 -19.71 18.28 -12.66
C PRO A 64 -19.12 17.22 -13.59
N LYS A 65 -17.83 16.92 -13.46
CA LYS A 65 -17.08 15.92 -14.21
C LYS A 65 -15.83 15.50 -13.45
N LYS A 66 -15.23 14.39 -13.87
CA LYS A 66 -13.91 13.96 -13.40
C LYS A 66 -12.82 14.91 -13.91
N PHE A 67 -11.73 15.00 -13.15
CA PHE A 67 -10.46 15.49 -13.64
C PHE A 67 -9.90 14.51 -14.68
N ASP A 68 -9.17 15.01 -15.66
CA ASP A 68 -8.37 14.14 -16.53
C ASP A 68 -7.26 13.49 -15.73
N PHE A 69 -6.70 14.24 -14.78
CA PHE A 69 -5.52 13.84 -14.05
C PHE A 69 -5.55 14.37 -12.61
N ILE A 70 -5.24 13.50 -11.65
CA ILE A 70 -4.79 13.93 -10.32
C ILE A 70 -3.29 13.64 -10.20
N LEU A 71 -2.49 14.69 -10.01
CA LEU A 71 -1.06 14.57 -9.75
C LEU A 71 -0.84 14.59 -8.25
N PHE A 72 -0.45 13.45 -7.68
CA PHE A 72 0.00 13.37 -6.29
C PHE A 72 1.50 13.69 -6.25
N ASP A 73 1.81 14.97 -6.05
CA ASP A 73 3.17 15.46 -5.82
C ASP A 73 3.48 15.42 -4.32
N ALA A 74 3.43 14.19 -3.79
CA ALA A 74 3.57 13.88 -2.37
C ALA A 74 4.14 12.47 -2.19
N CYS A 75 4.75 12.24 -1.03
CA CYS A 75 5.42 10.97 -0.73
C CYS A 75 4.41 9.81 -0.62
N TYR A 76 4.82 8.62 -1.09
CA TYR A 76 4.12 7.33 -0.85
C TYR A 76 2.67 7.21 -1.37
N MET A 77 2.24 8.12 -2.23
CA MET A 77 0.86 8.12 -2.75
C MET A 77 0.60 7.05 -3.82
N SER A 78 1.61 6.33 -4.29
CA SER A 78 1.49 5.31 -5.34
C SER A 78 1.03 3.96 -4.79
N SER A 79 -0.23 3.94 -4.33
CA SER A 79 -0.87 2.77 -3.74
C SER A 79 -2.21 2.46 -4.41
N LEU A 80 -2.70 1.23 -4.20
CA LEU A 80 -4.02 0.84 -4.70
C LEU A 80 -5.14 1.60 -3.96
N GLU A 81 -4.93 1.89 -2.67
CA GLU A 81 -5.83 2.65 -1.83
C GLU A 81 -6.01 4.08 -2.36
N THR A 82 -4.92 4.75 -2.76
CA THR A 82 -4.98 6.07 -3.41
C THR A 82 -5.68 5.97 -4.76
N ALA A 83 -5.42 4.92 -5.55
CA ALA A 83 -6.10 4.71 -6.83
C ALA A 83 -7.61 4.55 -6.65
N VAL A 84 -8.05 3.81 -5.62
CA VAL A 84 -9.48 3.65 -5.27
C VAL A 84 -10.10 4.97 -4.85
N LEU A 85 -9.39 5.77 -4.05
CA LEU A 85 -9.85 7.09 -3.65
C LEU A 85 -10.01 8.03 -4.85
N ALA A 86 -9.06 8.01 -5.79
CA ALA A 86 -9.02 8.92 -6.93
C ALA A 86 -9.97 8.52 -8.08
N GLN A 87 -10.22 7.22 -8.28
CA GLN A 87 -10.98 6.67 -9.41
C GLN A 87 -12.36 7.32 -9.65
N PRO A 88 -13.18 7.66 -8.63
CA PRO A 88 -14.45 8.33 -8.86
C PRO A 88 -14.29 9.75 -9.41
N TYR A 89 -13.14 10.39 -9.18
CA TYR A 89 -12.92 11.82 -9.41
C TYR A 89 -11.91 12.11 -10.52
N ALA A 90 -11.17 11.11 -11.02
CA ALA A 90 -10.21 11.28 -12.09
C ALA A 90 -10.18 10.11 -13.08
N HIS A 91 -9.67 10.36 -14.29
CA HIS A 91 -9.38 9.32 -15.28
C HIS A 91 -7.99 8.71 -15.07
N TYR A 92 -7.00 9.56 -14.80
CA TYR A 92 -5.64 9.15 -14.57
C TYR A 92 -5.06 9.72 -13.28
N MET A 93 -4.00 9.09 -12.76
CA MET A 93 -3.18 9.69 -11.71
C MET A 93 -1.69 9.44 -11.93
N THR A 94 -0.85 10.29 -11.32
CA THR A 94 0.56 9.98 -11.09
C THR A 94 0.87 10.09 -9.62
N ALA A 95 1.71 9.18 -9.14
CA ALA A 95 2.12 9.17 -7.75
C ALA A 95 3.48 8.47 -7.59
N SER A 96 4.21 8.85 -6.53
CA SER A 96 5.49 8.23 -6.17
C SER A 96 5.28 7.09 -5.18
N GLN A 97 6.03 6.00 -5.37
CA GLN A 97 6.14 4.92 -4.37
C GLN A 97 7.02 5.32 -3.18
N LYS A 98 7.79 6.40 -3.31
CA LYS A 98 8.82 6.83 -2.37
C LYS A 98 8.56 8.24 -1.88
N ILE A 99 9.53 8.75 -1.12
CA ILE A 99 9.74 10.18 -0.89
C ILE A 99 9.87 10.89 -2.24
N VAL A 100 9.18 12.02 -2.36
CA VAL A 100 9.35 12.96 -3.47
C VAL A 100 10.34 14.05 -3.01
N PRO A 101 11.35 14.43 -3.82
CA PRO A 101 12.24 15.53 -3.45
C PRO A 101 11.46 16.82 -3.22
N GLY A 102 11.90 17.69 -2.30
CA GLY A 102 11.18 18.93 -1.96
C GLY A 102 10.96 19.90 -3.14
N GLY A 103 11.66 19.73 -4.26
CA GLY A 103 11.37 20.46 -5.50
C GLY A 103 10.11 20.01 -6.23
N GLY A 104 9.53 18.85 -5.88
CA GLY A 104 8.33 18.27 -6.48
C GLY A 104 8.46 17.84 -7.95
N LEU A 105 7.32 17.69 -8.62
CA LEU A 105 7.21 17.38 -10.05
C LEU A 105 7.73 18.51 -10.95
N ASP A 106 8.01 18.22 -12.22
CA ASP A 106 8.41 19.25 -13.20
C ASP A 106 7.20 20.04 -13.70
N TYR A 107 6.81 21.07 -12.94
CA TYR A 107 5.72 21.98 -13.27
C TYR A 107 5.91 22.74 -14.58
N ARG A 108 7.16 22.95 -15.00
CA ARG A 108 7.44 23.60 -16.27
C ARG A 108 7.06 22.67 -17.42
N THR A 109 7.54 21.43 -17.38
CA THR A 109 7.15 20.42 -18.37
C THR A 109 5.64 20.17 -18.35
N LEU A 110 5.01 20.12 -17.17
CA LEU A 110 3.56 20.02 -17.07
C LEU A 110 2.84 21.15 -17.82
N ALA A 111 3.22 22.40 -17.56
CA ALA A 111 2.59 23.56 -18.18
C ALA A 111 2.83 23.60 -19.70
N GLU A 112 4.04 23.27 -20.15
CA GLU A 112 4.41 23.27 -21.58
C GLU A 112 3.74 22.12 -22.35
N ALA A 113 3.57 20.94 -21.74
CA ALA A 113 3.02 19.77 -22.42
C ALA A 113 1.48 19.65 -22.33
N PHE A 114 0.84 20.24 -21.32
CA PHE A 114 -0.58 20.02 -21.04
C PHE A 114 -1.50 20.40 -22.21
N ALA A 115 -1.24 21.53 -22.88
CA ALA A 115 -2.10 22.03 -23.94
C ALA A 115 -2.01 21.20 -25.23
N ASP A 116 -0.85 20.63 -25.52
CA ASP A 116 -0.51 20.11 -26.86
C ASP A 116 -0.41 18.57 -26.91
N THR A 117 -0.65 17.89 -25.79
CA THR A 117 -0.58 16.41 -25.71
C THR A 117 -1.85 15.81 -25.11
N ASP A 118 -2.18 14.59 -25.50
CA ASP A 118 -3.24 13.80 -24.85
C ASP A 118 -2.80 13.35 -23.44
N SER A 119 -3.77 12.95 -22.61
CA SER A 119 -3.55 12.60 -21.20
C SER A 119 -2.60 11.41 -21.00
N GLU A 120 -2.56 10.43 -21.91
CA GLU A 120 -1.65 9.29 -21.80
C GLU A 120 -0.22 9.68 -22.13
N THR A 121 -0.03 10.44 -23.22
CA THR A 121 1.27 10.99 -23.58
C THR A 121 1.80 11.91 -22.48
N LEU A 122 0.94 12.78 -21.94
CA LEU A 122 1.29 13.67 -20.82
C LEU A 122 1.75 12.87 -19.60
N GLY A 123 1.05 11.80 -19.21
CA GLY A 123 1.42 10.97 -18.07
C GLY A 123 2.83 10.37 -18.20
N ARG A 124 3.21 9.92 -19.41
CA ARG A 124 4.56 9.41 -19.69
C ARG A 124 5.61 10.51 -19.62
N ILE A 125 5.34 11.67 -20.23
CA ILE A 125 6.22 12.85 -20.19
C ILE A 125 6.51 13.26 -18.74
N LEU A 126 5.49 13.29 -17.88
CA LEU A 126 5.64 13.67 -16.47
C LEU A 126 6.50 12.68 -15.68
N CYS A 127 6.38 11.38 -15.94
CA CYS A 127 7.26 10.38 -15.35
C CYS A 127 8.72 10.58 -15.79
N ASP A 128 8.95 10.77 -17.08
CA ASP A 128 10.32 10.92 -17.61
C ASP A 128 10.96 12.24 -17.14
N SER A 129 10.20 13.34 -17.11
CA SER A 129 10.69 14.63 -16.63
C SER A 129 10.98 14.62 -15.12
N PHE A 130 10.19 13.89 -14.33
CA PHE A 130 10.46 13.71 -12.91
C PHE A 130 11.82 13.03 -12.66
N VAL A 131 12.14 11.99 -13.43
CA VAL A 131 13.45 11.30 -13.34
C VAL A 131 14.58 12.25 -13.68
N GLU A 132 14.45 13.01 -14.77
CA GLU A 132 15.47 13.95 -15.19
C GLU A 132 15.67 15.06 -14.15
N LYS A 133 14.58 15.59 -13.58
CA LYS A 133 14.65 16.57 -12.50
C LYS A 133 15.32 16.01 -11.25
N CYS A 134 15.03 14.76 -10.86
CA CYS A 134 15.71 14.09 -9.75
C CYS A 134 17.21 13.94 -10.02
N ARG A 135 17.60 13.57 -11.25
CA ARG A 135 19.00 13.46 -11.67
C ARG A 135 19.73 14.81 -11.61
N GLN A 136 19.12 15.88 -12.10
CA GLN A 136 19.69 17.23 -12.02
C GLN A 136 19.88 17.71 -10.58
N ALA A 137 19.04 17.24 -9.66
CA ALA A 137 19.15 17.52 -8.24
C ALA A 137 20.12 16.61 -7.47
N GLY A 138 20.73 15.59 -8.11
CA GLY A 138 21.55 14.58 -7.43
C GLY A 138 20.73 13.69 -6.47
N ARG A 139 19.46 13.46 -6.81
CA ARG A 139 18.44 12.73 -6.02
C ARG A 139 17.95 11.51 -6.79
N GLU A 140 18.81 10.88 -7.60
CA GLU A 140 18.45 9.78 -8.50
C GLU A 140 17.76 8.62 -7.77
N GLN A 141 18.13 8.35 -6.51
CA GLN A 141 17.53 7.28 -5.71
C GLN A 141 16.05 7.50 -5.34
N GLU A 142 15.57 8.75 -5.47
CA GLU A 142 14.19 9.17 -5.24
C GLU A 142 13.37 9.18 -6.55
N ALA A 143 14.00 8.90 -7.70
CA ALA A 143 13.39 8.95 -9.03
C ALA A 143 12.46 7.74 -9.29
N GLN A 144 11.31 7.72 -8.62
CA GLN A 144 10.23 6.76 -8.83
C GLN A 144 8.90 7.48 -8.99
N LEU A 145 8.22 7.19 -10.10
CA LEU A 145 6.89 7.71 -10.37
C LEU A 145 6.14 6.69 -11.22
N SER A 146 4.87 6.48 -10.90
CA SER A 146 3.95 5.69 -11.71
C SER A 146 2.85 6.54 -12.28
N PHE A 147 2.45 6.20 -13.50
CA PHE A 147 1.31 6.72 -14.21
C PHE A 147 0.24 5.63 -14.31
N PHE A 148 -0.97 5.96 -13.87
CA PHE A 148 -2.08 5.02 -13.71
C PHE A 148 -3.27 5.38 -14.59
N ASP A 149 -3.91 4.38 -15.20
CA ASP A 149 -5.27 4.44 -15.73
C ASP A 149 -6.25 3.90 -14.68
N LEU A 150 -7.02 4.81 -14.08
CA LEU A 150 -7.92 4.50 -12.98
C LEU A 150 -9.14 3.67 -13.42
N ALA A 151 -9.39 3.52 -14.72
CA ALA A 151 -10.40 2.57 -15.20
C ALA A 151 -10.05 1.11 -14.85
N GLY A 152 -8.76 0.81 -14.65
CA GLY A 152 -8.28 -0.52 -14.25
C GLY A 152 -8.50 -0.86 -12.77
N THR A 153 -8.79 0.13 -11.92
CA THR A 153 -8.80 -0.02 -10.46
C THR A 153 -9.81 -1.08 -10.00
N ASP A 154 -11.08 -0.99 -10.41
CA ASP A 154 -12.14 -1.94 -10.00
C ASP A 154 -11.75 -3.39 -10.27
N ARG A 155 -11.08 -3.66 -11.41
CA ARG A 155 -10.71 -5.02 -11.78
C ARG A 155 -9.68 -5.61 -10.82
N VAL A 156 -8.69 -4.80 -10.41
CA VAL A 156 -7.68 -5.21 -9.44
C VAL A 156 -8.34 -5.48 -8.08
N VAL A 157 -9.21 -4.57 -7.61
CA VAL A 157 -9.93 -4.72 -6.34
C VAL A 157 -10.82 -5.97 -6.32
N GLN A 158 -11.59 -6.20 -7.39
CA GLN A 158 -12.43 -7.40 -7.51
C GLN A 158 -11.61 -8.69 -7.44
N LEU A 159 -10.46 -8.73 -8.12
CA LEU A 159 -9.59 -9.90 -8.11
C LEU A 159 -8.94 -10.12 -6.74
N LEU A 160 -8.55 -9.05 -6.04
CA LEU A 160 -8.06 -9.13 -4.67
C LEU A 160 -9.15 -9.61 -3.71
N ASN A 161 -10.38 -9.14 -3.84
CA ASN A 161 -11.51 -9.62 -3.03
C ASN A 161 -11.80 -11.09 -3.28
N LEU A 162 -11.76 -11.53 -4.54
CA LEU A 162 -11.88 -12.95 -4.89
C LEU A 162 -10.74 -13.78 -4.30
N PHE A 163 -9.50 -13.28 -4.38
CA PHE A 163 -8.35 -13.93 -3.78
C PHE A 163 -8.52 -14.06 -2.25
N SER A 164 -8.85 -12.96 -1.56
CA SER A 164 -9.14 -12.92 -0.13
C SER A 164 -10.26 -13.89 0.25
N PHE A 165 -11.37 -13.90 -0.48
CA PHE A 165 -12.46 -14.85 -0.25
C PHE A 165 -12.03 -16.30 -0.41
N ASN A 166 -11.23 -16.62 -1.44
CA ASN A 166 -10.72 -17.97 -1.63
C ASN A 166 -9.73 -18.37 -0.53
N LEU A 167 -8.92 -17.43 -0.03
CA LEU A 167 -8.12 -17.65 1.16
C LEU A 167 -9.02 -18.00 2.34
N LEU A 168 -10.08 -17.25 2.61
CA LEU A 168 -10.97 -17.51 3.75
C LEU A 168 -11.68 -18.86 3.66
N VAL A 169 -12.17 -19.24 2.47
CA VAL A 169 -12.99 -20.45 2.28
C VAL A 169 -12.17 -21.74 2.13
N ARG A 170 -10.92 -21.66 1.62
CA ARG A 170 -10.09 -22.84 1.34
C ARG A 170 -8.92 -23.06 2.31
N ASN A 171 -8.83 -22.28 3.39
CA ASN A 171 -7.71 -22.35 4.33
C ASN A 171 -7.80 -23.51 5.35
N THR A 172 -7.90 -24.73 4.82
CA THR A 172 -7.68 -25.97 5.57
C THR A 172 -6.24 -26.49 5.38
N VAL A 173 -5.24 -25.63 5.21
CA VAL A 173 -3.84 -26.09 5.12
C VAL A 173 -2.92 -25.05 5.76
N VAL A 174 -2.40 -25.36 6.96
CA VAL A 174 -1.40 -24.57 7.71
C VAL A 174 -0.21 -24.12 6.84
N GLY A 175 0.13 -24.89 5.80
CA GLY A 175 1.18 -24.56 4.82
C GLY A 175 0.91 -23.33 3.94
N ASN A 176 -0.34 -22.91 3.76
CA ASN A 176 -0.67 -21.71 2.99
C ASN A 176 -0.40 -20.43 3.78
N THR A 177 -0.62 -20.45 5.10
CA THR A 177 -0.34 -19.30 5.98
C THR A 177 1.14 -18.91 5.96
N PHE A 178 2.05 -19.89 6.10
CA PHE A 178 3.49 -19.61 6.11
C PHE A 178 3.97 -19.03 4.78
N ARG A 179 3.42 -19.51 3.65
CA ARG A 179 3.73 -18.97 2.32
C ARG A 179 3.22 -17.55 2.13
N LEU A 180 1.99 -17.26 2.56
CA LEU A 180 1.42 -15.91 2.53
C LEU A 180 2.27 -14.95 3.36
N PHE A 181 2.66 -15.37 4.56
CA PHE A 181 3.50 -14.58 5.45
C PHE A 181 4.87 -14.30 4.82
N ASN A 182 5.55 -15.32 4.27
CA ASN A 182 6.83 -15.11 3.60
C ASN A 182 6.71 -14.25 2.34
N ALA A 183 5.67 -14.45 1.53
CA ALA A 183 5.43 -13.62 0.36
C ALA A 183 5.19 -12.16 0.76
N ALA A 184 4.46 -11.92 1.86
CA ALA A 184 4.25 -10.58 2.40
C ALA A 184 5.56 -9.98 2.91
N LEU A 185 6.35 -10.73 3.70
CA LEU A 185 7.67 -10.30 4.18
C LEU A 185 8.61 -9.95 3.03
N ASP A 186 8.68 -10.80 2.02
CA ASP A 186 9.48 -10.55 0.83
C ASP A 186 8.99 -9.29 0.11
N ALA A 187 7.68 -9.04 0.09
CA ALA A 187 7.09 -7.90 -0.60
C ALA A 187 7.17 -6.57 0.17
N ILE A 188 7.58 -6.55 1.44
CA ILE A 188 7.73 -5.30 2.21
C ILE A 188 8.65 -4.33 1.47
N VAL A 189 8.18 -3.09 1.33
CA VAL A 189 8.97 -2.03 0.71
C VAL A 189 9.67 -1.23 1.80
N GLU A 190 10.96 -1.52 2.02
CA GLU A 190 11.79 -0.72 2.92
C GLU A 190 12.13 0.65 2.31
N HIS A 191 11.96 1.71 3.09
CA HIS A 191 12.36 3.06 2.72
C HIS A 191 13.22 3.69 3.82
N GLY A 192 14.54 3.61 3.68
CA GLY A 192 15.46 4.16 4.68
C GLY A 192 15.46 3.36 5.98
N LYS A 193 15.22 4.02 7.13
CA LYS A 193 15.22 3.38 8.46
C LYS A 193 13.81 3.00 8.96
N GLU A 194 12.77 3.32 8.19
CA GLU A 194 11.40 3.16 8.61
C GLU A 194 10.73 2.03 7.81
N ASN A 195 10.20 1.05 8.53
CA ASN A 195 9.30 0.06 7.97
C ASN A 195 7.97 0.76 7.73
N VAL A 196 7.72 1.19 6.51
CA VAL A 196 6.37 1.61 6.09
C VAL A 196 5.52 0.35 5.93
N ASN A 197 4.29 0.37 6.45
CA ASN A 197 3.31 -0.73 6.39
C ASN A 197 2.75 -0.91 4.97
N VAL A 198 3.63 -1.03 3.98
CA VAL A 198 3.30 -1.13 2.56
C VAL A 198 4.09 -2.27 1.93
N ILE A 199 3.44 -2.98 1.01
CA ILE A 199 4.04 -4.06 0.25
C ILE A 199 3.97 -3.74 -1.24
N ASP A 200 4.96 -4.18 -2.01
CA ASP A 200 4.91 -4.17 -3.46
C ASP A 200 3.89 -5.23 -3.91
N LEU A 201 2.76 -4.77 -4.45
CA LEU A 201 1.63 -5.64 -4.81
C LEU A 201 2.06 -6.70 -5.83
N ALA A 202 2.80 -6.32 -6.86
CA ALA A 202 3.26 -7.26 -7.88
C ALA A 202 4.14 -8.34 -7.26
N LYS A 203 5.11 -7.95 -6.42
CA LYS A 203 6.01 -8.88 -5.74
C LYS A 203 5.28 -9.80 -4.78
N PHE A 204 4.31 -9.28 -4.03
CA PHE A 204 3.45 -10.08 -3.17
C PHE A 204 2.69 -11.12 -3.99
N MET A 205 2.07 -10.68 -5.11
CA MET A 205 1.32 -11.54 -6.02
C MET A 205 2.20 -12.60 -6.71
N GLU A 206 3.45 -12.28 -7.01
CA GLU A 206 4.43 -13.25 -7.54
C GLU A 206 4.77 -14.34 -6.51
N GLY A 207 5.01 -13.95 -5.25
CA GLY A 207 5.32 -14.89 -4.17
C GLY A 207 4.20 -15.90 -3.89
N ILE A 208 2.94 -15.48 -4.03
CA ILE A 208 1.77 -16.35 -3.83
C ILE A 208 1.38 -17.15 -5.08
N SER A 209 1.75 -16.68 -6.29
CA SER A 209 1.40 -17.32 -7.57
C SER A 209 2.03 -18.69 -7.79
N LEU A 210 2.96 -19.10 -6.93
CA LEU A 210 3.63 -20.40 -6.95
C LEU A 210 2.76 -21.53 -6.36
N SER A 211 1.60 -21.24 -5.79
CA SER A 211 0.62 -22.26 -5.36
C SER A 211 -0.39 -22.55 -6.49
N PRO A 212 -0.50 -23.80 -6.97
CA PRO A 212 -1.52 -24.22 -7.95
C PRO A 212 -2.95 -23.91 -7.50
N GLU A 213 -3.19 -23.87 -6.19
CA GLU A 213 -4.48 -23.59 -5.56
C GLU A 213 -4.83 -22.08 -5.53
N LEU A 214 -3.82 -21.20 -5.69
CA LEU A 214 -3.94 -19.73 -5.64
C LEU A 214 -3.68 -19.08 -7.02
N ASN A 215 -4.26 -19.66 -8.08
CA ASN A 215 -4.11 -19.21 -9.47
C ASN A 215 -4.65 -17.78 -9.77
N TYR A 216 -5.01 -16.98 -8.75
CA TYR A 216 -5.44 -15.59 -8.88
C TYR A 216 -4.28 -14.62 -9.08
N GLY A 217 -3.08 -14.92 -8.57
CA GLY A 217 -1.95 -13.99 -8.63
C GLY A 217 -1.56 -13.59 -10.07
N LYS A 218 -1.61 -14.53 -11.03
CA LYS A 218 -1.38 -14.22 -12.46
C LYS A 218 -2.43 -13.28 -13.06
N GLU A 219 -3.69 -13.44 -12.66
CA GLU A 219 -4.77 -12.57 -13.12
C GLU A 219 -4.68 -11.18 -12.49
N ILE A 220 -4.31 -11.10 -11.21
CA ILE A 220 -4.07 -9.83 -10.51
C ILE A 220 -2.91 -9.09 -11.17
N LEU A 221 -1.77 -9.75 -11.42
CA LEU A 221 -0.63 -9.16 -12.14
C LEU A 221 -1.00 -8.67 -13.55
N ARG A 222 -1.90 -9.36 -14.26
CA ARG A 222 -2.42 -8.91 -15.57
C ARG A 222 -3.30 -7.68 -15.45
N ALA A 223 -4.14 -7.60 -14.42
CA ALA A 223 -5.00 -6.46 -14.17
C ALA A 223 -4.17 -5.24 -13.72
N GLU A 224 -3.18 -5.44 -12.85
CA GLU A 224 -2.25 -4.41 -12.39
C GLU A 224 -1.50 -3.77 -13.58
N LYS A 225 -1.02 -4.57 -14.54
CA LYS A 225 -0.38 -4.05 -15.77
C LYS A 225 -1.28 -3.20 -16.66
N LYS A 226 -2.60 -3.27 -16.49
CA LYS A 226 -3.56 -2.37 -17.15
C LYS A 226 -3.82 -1.12 -16.32
N LEU A 227 -3.76 -1.23 -15.00
CA LEU A 227 -3.87 -0.11 -14.08
C LEU A 227 -2.62 0.79 -14.15
N ILE A 228 -1.41 0.22 -14.21
CA ILE A 228 -0.14 0.98 -14.27
C ILE A 228 0.34 1.04 -15.74
N LEU A 229 0.06 2.15 -16.43
CA LEU A 229 0.39 2.33 -17.85
C LEU A 229 1.87 2.64 -18.11
N TYR A 230 2.51 3.27 -17.14
CA TYR A 230 3.93 3.59 -17.20
C TYR A 230 4.51 3.73 -15.80
N GLN A 231 5.76 3.33 -15.65
CA GLN A 231 6.45 3.42 -14.38
C GLN A 231 7.94 3.61 -14.66
N VAL A 232 8.51 4.59 -13.99
CA VAL A 232 9.95 4.81 -13.95
C VAL A 232 10.46 4.37 -12.58
N LYS A 233 11.48 3.52 -12.58
CA LYS A 233 12.20 3.10 -11.38
C LYS A 233 13.70 3.30 -11.62
N ASP A 234 14.38 4.01 -10.74
CA ASP A 234 15.84 3.88 -10.63
C ASP A 234 16.19 2.43 -10.20
N VAL A 235 17.24 1.89 -10.81
CA VAL A 235 17.80 0.53 -10.70
C VAL A 235 18.39 0.29 -9.32
N ASN A 236 17.54 0.26 -8.29
CA ASN A 236 17.84 -0.33 -6.98
C ASN A 236 16.58 -0.86 -6.28
N GLY A 237 15.45 -1.00 -6.99
CA GLY A 237 14.19 -1.54 -6.45
C GLY A 237 14.22 -3.03 -6.07
N LEU A 238 15.41 -3.59 -5.82
CA LEU A 238 15.50 -4.84 -5.07
C LEU A 238 15.29 -4.50 -3.59
N PRO A 239 14.55 -5.33 -2.83
CA PRO A 239 14.60 -5.25 -1.38
C PRO A 239 16.08 -5.29 -0.95
N THR A 240 16.41 -4.60 0.13
CA THR A 240 17.72 -4.69 0.76
C THR A 240 18.05 -6.17 0.97
N ARG A 241 19.00 -6.72 0.20
CA ARG A 241 19.56 -8.06 0.47
C ARG A 241 20.51 -8.07 1.67
N ASN A 242 20.75 -6.90 2.27
CA ASN A 242 21.56 -6.75 3.47
C ASN A 242 20.72 -7.05 4.71
N ILE A 243 20.22 -8.28 4.81
CA ILE A 243 19.91 -8.87 6.09
C ILE A 243 21.23 -8.84 6.87
N ARG A 244 21.34 -7.89 7.80
CA ARG A 244 22.47 -7.82 8.74
C ARG A 244 22.01 -8.41 10.07
N SER A 245 22.88 -9.16 10.72
CA SER A 245 22.63 -9.59 12.09
C SER A 245 22.40 -8.39 13.00
N LEU A 246 21.40 -8.49 13.88
CA LEU A 246 21.17 -7.55 14.96
C LEU A 246 22.41 -7.47 15.85
N LYS A 247 22.75 -6.27 16.30
CA LYS A 247 23.91 -6.00 17.17
C LYS A 247 23.45 -5.46 18.52
N PRO A 248 24.25 -5.63 19.58
CA PRO A 248 24.00 -4.96 20.85
C PRO A 248 23.73 -3.46 20.67
N GLY A 249 22.63 -2.98 21.25
CA GLY A 249 22.15 -1.60 21.12
C GLY A 249 21.20 -1.32 19.95
N ASP A 250 21.00 -2.26 19.01
CA ASP A 250 19.92 -2.13 18.01
C ASP A 250 18.55 -2.15 18.73
N ARG A 251 17.62 -1.30 18.28
CA ARG A 251 16.24 -1.19 18.80
C ARG A 251 15.29 -1.93 17.86
N VAL A 252 14.45 -2.80 18.42
CA VAL A 252 13.46 -3.57 17.69
C VAL A 252 12.08 -3.23 18.21
N SER A 253 11.21 -2.75 17.32
CA SER A 253 9.81 -2.42 17.65
C SER A 253 8.89 -3.53 17.15
N THR A 254 8.05 -4.04 18.03
CA THR A 254 7.02 -5.04 17.69
C THR A 254 5.73 -4.35 17.30
N TYR A 255 5.01 -4.82 16.29
CA TYR A 255 3.75 -4.17 15.91
C TYR A 255 2.64 -4.43 16.95
N MET A 256 2.56 -5.64 17.50
CA MET A 256 1.57 -6.05 18.51
C MET A 256 2.12 -7.19 19.37
N SER A 257 1.88 -7.12 20.68
CA SER A 257 2.10 -8.22 21.64
C SER A 257 0.76 -8.69 22.24
N PHE A 258 0.67 -9.98 22.54
CA PHE A 258 -0.52 -10.62 23.11
C PHE A 258 -0.16 -11.38 24.37
N ASP A 259 -1.07 -11.45 25.35
CA ASP A 259 -0.94 -12.38 26.47
C ASP A 259 -1.36 -13.80 26.09
N GLU A 260 -1.17 -14.74 27.01
CA GLU A 260 -1.57 -16.14 26.86
C GLU A 260 -3.09 -16.31 26.63
N ALA A 261 -3.90 -15.29 26.95
CA ALA A 261 -5.34 -15.26 26.69
C ALA A 261 -5.69 -14.60 25.34
N GLY A 262 -4.70 -14.21 24.54
CA GLY A 262 -4.88 -13.56 23.24
C GLY A 262 -5.34 -12.11 23.33
N LYS A 263 -5.26 -11.48 24.51
CA LYS A 263 -5.56 -10.06 24.68
C LYS A 263 -4.34 -9.24 24.26
N VAL A 264 -4.58 -8.19 23.48
CA VAL A 264 -3.53 -7.24 23.09
C VAL A 264 -2.95 -6.60 24.36
N LEU A 265 -1.68 -6.87 24.62
CA LEU A 265 -0.93 -6.32 25.75
C LEU A 265 -0.40 -4.94 25.41
N ALA A 266 0.16 -4.79 24.20
CA ALA A 266 0.65 -3.51 23.70
C ALA A 266 0.64 -3.46 22.16
N ARG A 267 0.56 -2.24 21.63
CA ARG A 267 0.92 -1.91 20.24
C ARG A 267 2.26 -1.17 20.34
N GLN A 268 3.26 -1.59 19.57
CA GLN A 268 4.58 -0.93 19.55
C GLN A 268 5.36 -1.03 20.87
N GLU A 269 5.71 -2.26 21.28
CA GLU A 269 6.76 -2.47 22.29
C GLU A 269 8.15 -2.46 21.65
N GLU A 270 9.03 -1.61 22.17
CA GLU A 270 10.41 -1.48 21.73
C GLU A 270 11.36 -2.17 22.73
N PHE A 271 12.22 -3.05 22.24
CA PHE A 271 13.25 -3.68 23.04
C PHE A 271 14.64 -3.43 22.44
N VAL A 272 15.63 -3.33 23.32
CA VAL A 272 17.04 -3.11 22.96
C VAL A 272 17.77 -4.43 22.99
N ILE A 273 18.49 -4.75 21.92
CA ILE A 273 19.32 -5.95 21.83
C ILE A 273 20.47 -5.83 22.84
N GLY A 274 20.58 -6.80 23.76
CA GLY A 274 21.61 -6.83 24.80
C GLY A 274 23.01 -7.19 24.24
N GLU A 275 24.04 -7.14 25.09
CA GLU A 275 25.41 -7.53 24.70
C GLU A 275 25.53 -8.98 24.24
N ASP A 276 24.63 -9.85 24.73
CA ASP A 276 24.53 -11.26 24.35
C ASP A 276 23.83 -11.44 22.98
N GLY A 277 23.41 -10.35 22.34
CA GLY A 277 22.62 -10.35 21.12
C GLY A 277 21.13 -10.59 21.40
N GLY A 278 20.40 -10.99 20.35
CA GLY A 278 19.01 -11.39 20.43
C GLY A 278 18.71 -12.47 19.40
N THR A 279 18.03 -13.54 19.81
CA THR A 279 17.58 -14.61 18.93
C THR A 279 16.10 -14.40 18.63
N LEU A 280 15.78 -14.10 17.37
CA LEU A 280 14.43 -14.31 16.86
C LEU A 280 14.30 -15.80 16.54
N SER A 281 13.78 -16.57 17.49
CA SER A 281 13.44 -17.98 17.25
C SER A 281 11.96 -18.09 16.93
N MET A 282 11.63 -18.74 15.82
CA MET A 282 10.29 -19.29 15.66
C MET A 282 10.17 -20.44 16.65
N VAL A 283 9.46 -20.20 17.75
CA VAL A 283 9.14 -21.29 18.69
C VAL A 283 8.00 -22.08 18.05
N PRO A 284 8.23 -23.35 17.71
CA PRO A 284 7.16 -24.14 17.12
C PRO A 284 6.11 -24.42 18.20
N LEU A 285 4.84 -24.36 17.81
CA LEU A 285 3.71 -24.59 18.71
C LEU A 285 3.89 -25.88 19.53
N GLU A 286 3.56 -25.82 20.81
CA GLU A 286 3.59 -27.00 21.69
C GLU A 286 2.54 -28.03 21.24
N GLU A 287 2.60 -29.24 21.80
CA GLU A 287 1.57 -30.23 21.56
C GLU A 287 0.24 -29.73 22.12
N GLY A 288 -0.80 -29.70 21.28
CA GLY A 288 -2.07 -29.11 21.67
C GLY A 288 -3.03 -28.89 20.53
N VAL A 289 -4.27 -28.54 20.90
CA VAL A 289 -5.32 -28.15 19.95
C VAL A 289 -5.37 -26.64 19.89
N TYR A 290 -5.10 -26.10 18.70
CA TYR A 290 -5.08 -24.68 18.44
C TYR A 290 -6.29 -24.29 17.61
N ARG A 291 -6.82 -23.10 17.93
CA ARG A 291 -7.87 -22.45 17.14
C ARG A 291 -7.22 -21.37 16.29
N TYR A 292 -7.56 -21.36 15.01
CA TYR A 292 -7.04 -20.41 14.05
C TYR A 292 -8.15 -19.80 13.21
N GLN A 293 -8.00 -18.51 12.92
CA GLN A 293 -8.92 -17.72 12.10
C GLN A 293 -8.12 -16.69 11.32
N PHE A 294 -8.48 -16.50 10.05
CA PHE A 294 -8.02 -15.36 9.27
C PHE A 294 -8.98 -14.20 9.47
N VAL A 295 -8.39 -13.01 9.62
CA VAL A 295 -9.11 -11.75 9.53
C VAL A 295 -8.51 -10.99 8.37
N VAL A 296 -9.30 -10.72 7.34
CA VAL A 296 -8.90 -9.91 6.20
C VAL A 296 -9.72 -8.63 6.24
N THR A 297 -9.05 -7.49 6.39
CA THR A 297 -9.67 -6.19 6.15
C THR A 297 -9.32 -5.77 4.73
N ASP A 298 -10.33 -5.56 3.89
CA ASP A 298 -10.12 -5.06 2.53
C ASP A 298 -9.75 -3.57 2.53
N ILE A 299 -9.34 -3.08 1.37
CA ILE A 299 -8.87 -1.71 1.17
C ILE A 299 -9.96 -0.64 1.36
N VAL A 300 -11.24 -1.02 1.40
CA VAL A 300 -12.37 -0.12 1.67
C VAL A 300 -12.89 -0.25 3.10
N GLY A 301 -12.18 -1.01 3.95
CA GLY A 301 -12.44 -1.14 5.38
C GLY A 301 -13.42 -2.27 5.75
N ASN A 302 -13.83 -3.12 4.81
CA ASN A 302 -14.65 -4.28 5.16
C ASN A 302 -13.77 -5.36 5.80
N THR A 303 -14.18 -5.83 6.98
CA THR A 303 -13.50 -6.93 7.67
C THR A 303 -14.24 -8.23 7.43
N PHE A 304 -13.51 -9.24 6.97
CA PHE A 304 -13.98 -10.59 6.74
C PHE A 304 -13.25 -11.57 7.65
N HIS A 305 -14.01 -12.43 8.33
CA HIS A 305 -13.49 -13.46 9.20
C HIS A 305 -13.64 -14.82 8.51
N SER A 306 -12.61 -15.66 8.57
CA SER A 306 -12.78 -17.07 8.18
C SER A 306 -13.53 -17.82 9.26
N ASP A 307 -14.08 -18.98 8.90
CA ASP A 307 -14.47 -19.98 9.89
C ASP A 307 -13.26 -20.33 10.78
N TYR A 308 -13.55 -20.77 12.00
CA TYR A 308 -12.52 -21.26 12.90
C TYR A 308 -12.03 -22.63 12.42
N CYS A 309 -10.73 -22.74 12.20
CA CYS A 309 -10.06 -24.01 11.97
C CYS A 309 -9.40 -24.46 13.28
N PHE A 310 -9.72 -25.68 13.71
CA PHE A 310 -9.02 -26.33 14.82
C PHE A 310 -7.99 -27.29 14.25
N PHE A 311 -6.75 -27.15 14.67
CA PHE A 311 -5.70 -28.11 14.33
C PHE A 311 -5.00 -28.61 15.57
N GLU A 312 -4.65 -29.88 15.57
CA GLU A 312 -3.85 -30.51 16.60
C GLU A 312 -2.40 -30.57 16.13
N VAL A 313 -1.50 -30.05 16.96
CA VAL A 313 -0.06 -30.22 16.82
C VAL A 313 0.29 -31.47 17.63
N LYS A 314 0.90 -32.47 16.98
CA LYS A 314 1.40 -33.69 17.63
C LYS A 314 2.91 -33.82 17.47
N GLY A 315 3.59 -34.26 18.52
CA GLY A 315 5.03 -34.57 18.53
C GLY A 315 5.92 -33.41 18.98
N GLU A 316 7.20 -33.72 19.21
CA GLU A 316 8.21 -32.78 19.72
C GLU A 316 9.29 -32.46 18.66
N GLY A 317 9.87 -31.25 18.74
CA GLY A 317 10.98 -30.84 17.87
C GLY A 317 10.59 -30.76 16.38
N ASP A 318 11.44 -31.26 15.50
CA ASP A 318 11.25 -31.22 14.04
C ASP A 318 10.30 -32.31 13.50
N ALA A 319 9.83 -33.24 14.35
CA ALA A 319 8.95 -34.36 13.97
C ALA A 319 7.45 -34.04 14.14
N ARG A 320 7.08 -32.76 14.11
CA ARG A 320 5.69 -32.32 14.32
C ARG A 320 4.80 -32.64 13.12
N SER A 321 3.60 -33.11 13.43
CA SER A 321 2.52 -33.28 12.44
C SER A 321 1.33 -32.40 12.80
N PHE A 322 0.67 -31.88 11.78
CA PHE A 322 -0.49 -31.01 11.90
C PHE A 322 -1.70 -31.75 11.35
N GLU A 323 -2.72 -31.95 12.19
CA GLU A 323 -3.97 -32.59 11.79
C GLU A 323 -5.13 -31.64 12.02
N ILE A 324 -5.90 -31.37 10.97
CA ILE A 324 -7.10 -30.53 11.09
C ILE A 324 -8.21 -31.36 11.70
N LYS A 325 -8.71 -30.90 12.85
CA LYS A 325 -9.76 -31.56 13.63
C LYS A 325 -11.14 -31.20 13.12
N GLU A 326 -11.39 -29.91 12.92
CA GLU A 326 -12.74 -29.39 12.69
C GLU A 326 -12.71 -27.99 12.09
N ILE A 327 -13.73 -27.69 11.28
CA ILE A 327 -14.03 -26.33 10.81
C ILE A 327 -15.37 -25.94 11.43
N ALA A 328 -15.34 -25.02 12.38
CA ALA A 328 -16.54 -24.50 13.02
C ALA A 328 -16.92 -23.16 12.40
N LYS A 329 -18.17 -23.03 11.95
CA LYS A 329 -18.67 -21.77 11.39
C LYS A 329 -18.71 -20.69 12.46
N THR A 330 -18.25 -19.50 12.11
CA THR A 330 -18.56 -18.30 12.90
C THR A 330 -20.05 -18.00 12.77
N GLU A 331 -20.76 -17.92 13.91
CA GLU A 331 -22.18 -17.51 13.98
C GLU A 331 -22.39 -16.04 13.60
#